data_AF-A0A7K9LK71-F1
#
_entry.id   AF-A0A7K9LK71-F1
#
_cell.length_a   1.000
_cell.length_b   1.000
_cell.length_c   1.000
_cell.angle_alpha   90.00
_cell.angle_beta   90.00
_cell.angle_gamma   90.00
#
_symmetry.space_group_name_H-M   'P 1'
#
loop_
_entity.id
_entity.type
_entity.pdbx_description
1 polymer ?
#
loop_
_entity_poly.entity_id
_entity_poly.type
_entity_poly.pdbx_seq_one_letter_code
_entity_poly.pdbx_strand_id
1 'polypeptide(L)'
;ELQDSYGQQWTFAQRRYQQYTCYTVFFISIEVCQIADVLIRKTRRLSLFQQGPFRNRTLVVAIVFQVCIGCFLCYCPGMPNVFNFMPIR
;
A
#
# COMPACT_ATOMS: atom_id res chain seq x y z
N GLU A 1 -28.21 -13.21 1.83
CA GLU A 1 -26.87 -13.79 2.03
C GLU A 1 -26.32 -14.14 0.65
N LEU A 2 -25.00 -14.06 0.45
CA LEU A 2 -24.38 -14.30 -0.86
C LEU A 2 -23.46 -15.52 -0.76
N GLN A 3 -23.63 -16.48 -1.67
CA GLN A 3 -22.78 -17.66 -1.75
C GLN A 3 -21.50 -17.33 -2.53
N ASP A 4 -20.34 -17.72 -2.02
CA ASP A 4 -19.06 -17.60 -2.73
C ASP A 4 -18.78 -18.81 -3.65
N SER A 5 -17.66 -18.77 -4.39
CA SER A 5 -17.24 -19.85 -5.29
C SER A 5 -16.91 -21.17 -4.56
N TYR A 6 -16.69 -21.14 -3.25
CA TYR A 6 -16.46 -22.31 -2.41
C TYR A 6 -17.74 -22.84 -1.75
N GLY A 7 -18.89 -22.23 -2.05
CA GLY A 7 -20.19 -22.62 -1.51
C GLY A 7 -20.51 -22.06 -0.12
N GLN A 8 -19.68 -21.20 0.45
CA GLN A 8 -19.90 -20.58 1.76
C GLN A 8 -20.88 -19.41 1.68
N GLN A 9 -21.73 -19.27 2.70
CA GLN A 9 -22.69 -18.17 2.84
C GLN A 9 -22.03 -16.99 3.57
N TRP A 10 -22.06 -15.80 2.96
CA TRP A 10 -21.49 -14.59 3.54
C TRP A 10 -22.57 -13.58 3.95
N THR A 11 -22.49 -13.12 5.19
CA THR A 11 -23.32 -12.03 5.72
C THR A 11 -22.89 -10.68 5.12
N PHE A 12 -23.77 -9.67 5.21
CA PHE A 12 -23.43 -8.32 4.73
C PHE A 12 -22.22 -7.71 5.45
N ALA A 13 -22.11 -7.91 6.77
CA ALA A 13 -21.00 -7.40 7.56
C ALA A 13 -19.66 -8.03 7.14
N GLN A 14 -19.62 -9.34 6.90
CA GLN A 14 -18.41 -10.02 6.45
C GLN A 14 -17.96 -9.55 5.05
N ARG A 15 -18.91 -9.33 4.13
CA ARG A 15 -18.58 -8.78 2.80
C ARG A 15 -18.04 -7.36 2.89
N ARG A 16 -18.61 -6.52 3.78
CA ARG A 16 -18.12 -5.16 4.01
C ARG A 16 -16.72 -5.15 4.61
N TYR A 17 -16.42 -6.06 5.53
CA TYR A 17 -15.07 -6.29 6.04
C TYR A 17 -14.11 -6.64 4.88
N GLN A 18 -14.48 -7.61 4.04
CA GLN A 18 -13.67 -8.00 2.87
C GLN A 18 -13.41 -6.82 1.91
N GLN A 19 -14.42 -5.97 1.69
CA GLN A 19 -14.31 -4.78 0.85
C GLN A 19 -13.29 -3.79 1.40
N TYR A 20 -13.25 -3.58 2.71
CA TYR A 20 -12.27 -2.73 3.39
C TYR A 20 -10.85 -3.27 3.30
N THR A 21 -10.68 -4.59 3.41
CA THR A 21 -9.39 -5.24 3.12
C THR A 21 -8.95 -4.98 1.68
N CYS A 22 -9.87 -5.07 0.72
CA CYS A 22 -9.59 -4.81 -0.69
C CYS A 22 -9.11 -3.38 -0.95
N TYR A 23 -9.74 -2.37 -0.33
CA TYR A 23 -9.28 -0.98 -0.42
C TYR A 23 -7.88 -0.80 0.16
N THR A 24 -7.58 -1.47 1.26
CA THR A 24 -6.26 -1.39 1.89
C THR A 24 -5.18 -2.01 1.00
N VAL A 25 -5.46 -3.18 0.42
CA VAL A 25 -4.53 -3.85 -0.50
C VAL A 25 -4.30 -3.02 -1.77
N PHE A 26 -5.36 -2.42 -2.32
CA PHE A 26 -5.24 -1.55 -3.49
C PHE A 26 -4.40 -0.31 -3.21
N PHE A 27 -4.59 0.32 -2.04
CA PHE A 27 -3.76 1.44 -1.60
C PHE A 27 -2.29 1.05 -1.45
N ILE A 28 -1.98 -0.05 -0.78
CA ILE A 28 -0.60 -0.54 -0.66
C ILE A 28 0.01 -0.88 -2.02
N SER A 29 -0.78 -1.39 -2.96
CA SER A 29 -0.32 -1.65 -4.33
C SER A 29 0.11 -0.36 -5.03
N ILE A 30 -0.65 0.73 -4.86
CA ILE A 30 -0.28 2.06 -5.37
C ILE A 30 1.01 2.56 -4.71
N GLU A 31 1.13 2.44 -3.39
CA GLU A 31 2.32 2.86 -2.64
C GLU A 31 3.59 2.15 -3.13
N VAL A 32 3.51 0.84 -3.37
CA VAL A 32 4.65 0.06 -3.89
C VAL A 32 5.01 0.48 -5.33
N CYS A 33 4.02 0.68 -6.20
CA CYS A 33 4.27 1.15 -7.56
C CYS A 33 4.94 2.54 -7.58
N GLN A 34 4.53 3.44 -6.70
CA GLN A 34 5.11 4.79 -6.58
C GLN A 34 6.60 4.76 -6.21
N ILE A 35 7.03 3.79 -5.40
CA ILE A 35 8.46 3.60 -5.07
C ILE A 35 9.25 3.26 -6.33
N ALA A 36 8.72 2.40 -7.21
CA ALA A 36 9.37 2.09 -8.47
C ALA A 36 9.38 3.32 -9.42
N ASP A 37 8.27 4.04 -9.52
CA ASP A 37 8.16 5.24 -10.36
C ASP A 37 9.14 6.34 -9.94
N VAL A 38 9.29 6.60 -8.63
CA VAL A 38 10.23 7.63 -8.14
C VAL A 38 11.69 7.24 -8.39
N LEU A 39 12.00 5.95 -8.34
CA LEU A 39 13.33 5.42 -8.69
C LEU A 39 13.61 5.60 -10.19
N ILE A 40 12.66 5.26 -11.06
CA ILE A 40 12.82 5.40 -12.52
C ILE A 40 12.95 6.87 -12.91
N ARG A 41 12.09 7.76 -12.38
CA ARG A 41 12.12 9.20 -12.68
C ARG A 41 13.42 9.89 -12.26
N LYS A 42 14.17 9.33 -11.30
CA LYS A 42 15.49 9.82 -10.89
C LYS A 42 16.54 9.73 -12.00
N THR A 43 16.44 8.71 -12.84
CA THR A 43 17.41 8.37 -13.90
C THR A 43 16.80 8.58 -15.28
N ARG A 44 17.05 9.75 -15.90
CA ARG A 44 16.58 10.03 -17.27
C ARG A 44 17.45 9.43 -18.39
N ARG A 45 18.71 9.12 -18.11
CA ARG A 45 19.73 8.71 -19.11
C ARG A 45 20.75 7.70 -18.56
N LEU A 46 21.20 7.89 -17.31
CA LEU A 46 22.16 7.00 -16.65
C LEU A 46 21.45 5.80 -16.01
N SER A 47 22.14 4.66 -15.93
CA SER A 47 21.63 3.51 -15.18
C SER A 47 21.63 3.81 -13.66
N LEU A 48 20.62 3.30 -12.94
CA LEU A 48 20.52 3.39 -11.48
C LEU A 48 21.78 2.88 -10.77
N PHE A 49 22.43 1.86 -11.33
CA PHE A 49 23.66 1.28 -10.79
C PHE A 49 24.89 2.18 -11.01
N GLN A 50 24.94 2.95 -12.10
CA GLN A 50 26.03 3.89 -12.37
C GLN A 50 25.87 5.20 -11.58
N GLN A 51 24.64 5.65 -11.35
CA GLN A 51 24.38 6.90 -10.65
C GLN A 51 24.35 6.74 -9.11
N GLY A 52 24.08 5.52 -8.64
CA GLY A 52 24.03 5.15 -7.22
C GLY A 52 22.66 5.47 -6.59
N PRO A 53 21.90 4.46 -6.13
CA PRO A 53 20.55 4.68 -5.59
C PRO A 53 20.55 5.59 -4.34
N PHE A 54 21.59 5.51 -3.51
CA PHE A 54 21.67 6.21 -2.21
C PHE A 54 22.35 7.58 -2.25
N ARG A 55 22.79 8.07 -3.42
CA ARG A 55 23.50 9.35 -3.51
C ARG A 55 22.61 10.58 -3.24
N ASN A 56 21.30 10.43 -3.44
CA ASN A 56 20.31 11.47 -3.14
C ASN A 56 19.59 11.13 -1.82
N ARG A 57 20.05 11.72 -0.72
CA ARG A 57 19.51 11.49 0.63
C ARG A 57 18.05 11.92 0.75
N THR A 58 17.64 13.02 0.13
CA THR A 58 16.25 13.50 0.16
C THR A 58 15.27 12.49 -0.43
N LEU A 59 15.65 11.85 -1.54
CA LEU A 59 14.80 10.82 -2.16
C LEU A 59 14.67 9.56 -1.30
N VAL A 60 15.74 9.14 -0.63
CA VAL A 60 15.69 7.99 0.30
C VAL A 60 14.81 8.30 1.50
N VAL A 61 14.93 9.50 2.08
CA VAL A 61 14.07 9.96 3.19
C VAL A 61 12.60 10.00 2.76
N ALA A 62 12.30 10.46 1.55
CA ALA A 62 10.94 10.49 1.02
C ALA A 62 10.35 9.07 0.88
N ILE A 63 11.10 8.10 0.34
CA ILE A 63 10.66 6.70 0.23
C ILE A 63 10.41 6.11 1.63
N VAL A 64 11.31 6.33 2.58
CA VAL A 64 11.14 5.82 3.96
C VAL A 64 9.90 6.43 4.61
N PHE A 65 9.72 7.74 4.49
CA PHE A 65 8.57 8.44 5.04
C PHE A 65 7.25 7.95 4.44
N GLN A 66 7.23 7.70 3.13
CA GLN A 66 6.08 7.15 2.41
C GLN A 66 5.71 5.76 2.93
N VAL A 67 6.69 4.86 3.09
CA VAL A 67 6.47 3.53 3.69
C VAL A 67 5.99 3.65 5.13
N CYS A 68 6.56 4.55 5.93
CA CYS A 68 6.13 4.78 7.31
C CYS A 68 4.68 5.24 7.41
N ILE A 69 4.23 6.14 6.53
CA ILE A 69 2.82 6.55 6.46
C ILE A 69 1.94 5.36 6.07
N GLY A 70 2.32 4.58 5.05
CA GLY A 70 1.57 3.39 4.65
C GLY A 70 1.40 2.39 5.81
N CYS A 71 2.48 2.12 6.56
CA CYS A 71 2.44 1.30 7.75
C CYS A 71 1.58 1.91 8.87
N PHE A 72 1.69 3.21 9.11
CA PHE A 72 0.88 3.91 10.11
C PHE A 72 -0.61 3.81 9.77
N LEU A 73 -0.99 4.05 8.52
CA LEU A 73 -2.38 3.94 8.06
C LEU A 73 -2.91 2.50 8.12
N CYS A 74 -2.08 1.49 7.86
CA CYS A 74 -2.55 0.10 7.90
C CYS A 74 -2.65 -0.50 9.31
N TYR A 75 -1.75 -0.11 10.22
CA TYR A 75 -1.60 -0.78 11.52
C TYR A 75 -2.04 0.07 12.73
N CYS A 76 -2.36 1.36 12.56
CA CYS A 76 -2.86 2.16 13.68
C CYS A 76 -4.30 1.80 14.09
N PRO A 77 -4.55 1.56 15.39
CA PRO A 77 -5.89 1.29 15.89
C PRO A 77 -6.79 2.52 15.70
N GLY A 78 -7.96 2.33 15.08
CA GLY A 78 -8.92 3.40 14.76
C GLY A 78 -9.07 3.73 13.27
N MET A 79 -8.10 3.33 12.45
CA MET A 79 -8.14 3.43 10.97
C MET A 79 -9.33 2.72 10.28
N PRO A 80 -9.84 1.58 10.78
CA PRO A 80 -11.00 0.92 10.18
C PRO A 80 -12.27 1.78 10.23
N ASN A 81 -12.41 2.65 11.23
CA ASN A 81 -13.59 3.49 11.42
C ASN A 81 -13.49 4.85 10.71
N VAL A 82 -12.28 5.37 10.51
CA VAL A 82 -12.07 6.70 9.90
C VAL A 82 -11.80 6.61 8.40
N PHE A 83 -11.02 5.63 7.96
CA PHE A 83 -10.55 5.52 6.58
C PHE A 83 -10.84 4.15 5.95
N ASN A 84 -11.54 3.26 6.66
CA ASN A 84 -11.83 1.90 6.20
C ASN A 84 -10.57 1.07 5.89
N PHE A 85 -9.44 1.42 6.51
CA PHE A 85 -8.21 0.62 6.38
C PHE A 85 -8.21 -0.50 7.41
N MET A 86 -7.86 -1.69 6.95
CA MET A 86 -7.80 -2.86 7.81
C MET A 86 -6.42 -3.49 7.72
N PRO A 87 -5.89 -4.02 8.83
CA PRO A 87 -4.58 -4.62 8.83
C PRO A 87 -4.58 -5.79 7.85
N ILE A 88 -3.73 -5.68 6.83
CA ILE A 88 -3.45 -6.78 5.92
C ILE A 88 -2.64 -7.78 6.75
N ARG A 89 -3.27 -8.90 7.13
CA ARG A 89 -2.59 -10.01 7.82
C ARG A 89 -2.01 -11.00 6.81
#